data_AF-X6H8G9-F1
#
_entry.id   AF-X6H8G9-F1
#
_cell.length_a   1.000
_cell.length_b   1.000
_cell.length_c   1.000
_cell.angle_alpha   90.00
_cell.angle_beta   90.00
_cell.angle_gamma   90.00
#
_symmetry.space_group_name_H-M   'P 1'
#
loop_
_entity.id
_entity.type
_entity.pdbx_description
1 polymer ?
#
loop_
_entity_poly.entity_id
_entity_poly.type
_entity_poly.pdbx_seq_one_letter_code
_entity_poly.pdbx_strand_id
1 'polypeptide(L)' 'MLTMKYVGLKLGLSIHDHTELETAPVAEPEYVALGPVYPTASRR' A
#
# COMPACT_ATOMS: atom_id res chain seq x y z
N MET A 1 -2.16 20.84 -1.12
CA MET A 1 -2.23 19.37 -1.00
C MET A 1 -0.84 18.85 -0.65
N LEU A 2 -0.35 19.07 0.58
CA LEU A 2 1.02 18.67 0.96
C LEU A 2 1.15 18.57 2.49
N THR A 3 0.47 17.61 3.12
CA THR A 3 0.46 17.51 4.60
C THR A 3 1.19 16.28 5.17
N MET A 4 1.86 15.46 4.35
CA MET A 4 2.48 14.22 4.83
C MET A 4 3.91 13.97 4.30
N LYS A 5 4.52 14.92 3.58
CA LYS A 5 5.84 14.73 2.95
C LYS A 5 7.04 15.22 3.78
N TYR A 6 6.84 15.77 4.99
CA TYR A 6 7.85 16.64 5.63
C TYR A 6 8.54 16.13 6.91
N VAL A 7 8.36 14.90 7.35
CA VAL A 7 9.09 14.39 8.54
C VAL A 7 9.50 12.95 8.29
N GLY A 8 10.59 12.68 7.55
CA GLY A 8 11.31 11.38 7.52
C GLY A 8 10.51 10.07 7.46
N LEU A 9 9.23 10.13 7.08
CA LEU A 9 8.24 9.09 7.23
C LEU A 9 8.02 8.49 5.85
N LYS A 10 8.29 7.18 5.75
CA LYS A 10 8.05 6.44 4.53
C LYS A 10 6.60 5.99 4.46
N LEU A 11 5.90 6.39 3.41
CA LEU A 11 4.52 5.97 3.16
C LEU A 11 4.54 4.83 2.15
N GLY A 12 3.92 3.70 2.51
CA GLY A 12 3.76 2.56 1.62
C GLY A 12 2.29 2.22 1.39
N LEU A 13 2.05 1.40 0.36
CA LEU A 13 0.72 0.93 -0.02
C LEU A 13 0.59 -0.58 0.28
N SER A 14 -0.53 -0.99 0.87
CA SER A 14 -0.86 -2.39 1.08
C SER A 14 -1.79 -2.86 -0.02
N ILE A 15 -1.39 -3.88 -0.77
CA ILE A 15 -2.13 -4.43 -1.91
C ILE A 15 -2.58 -5.86 -1.60
N HIS A 16 -3.79 -6.19 -2.05
CA HIS A 16 -4.43 -7.47 -1.78
C HIS A 16 -4.92 -8.21 -3.02
N ASP A 17 -4.84 -7.57 -4.19
CA ASP A 17 -5.14 -8.18 -5.47
C ASP A 17 -4.29 -7.61 -6.60
N HIS A 18 -4.44 -8.17 -7.80
CA HIS A 18 -3.65 -7.80 -8.97
C HIS A 18 -4.03 -6.43 -9.54
N THR A 19 -5.30 -6.03 -9.42
CA THR A 19 -5.79 -4.73 -9.90
C THR A 19 -5.18 -3.59 -9.07
N GLU A 20 -5.09 -3.78 -7.76
CA GLU A 20 -4.42 -2.85 -6.86
C GLU A 20 -2.92 -2.73 -7.19
N LEU A 21 -2.26 -3.83 -7.57
CA LEU A 21 -0.85 -3.81 -7.97
C LEU A 21 -0.60 -3.01 -9.24
N GLU A 22 -1.48 -3.12 -10.24
CA GLU A 22 -1.35 -2.37 -11.50
C GLU A 22 -1.50 -0.86 -11.31
N THR A 23 -2.30 -0.45 -10.32
CA THR A 23 -2.58 0.98 -10.04
C THR A 23 -1.68 1.57 -8.95
N ALA A 24 -1.07 0.72 -8.11
CA ALA A 24 -0.17 1.14 -7.02
C ALA A 24 0.92 2.13 -7.43
N PRO A 25 1.60 2.00 -8.59
CA PRO A 25 2.66 2.94 -8.99
C PRO A 25 2.17 4.38 -9.18
N VAL A 26 0.89 4.59 -9.48
CA VAL A 26 0.29 5.93 -9.70
C VAL A 26 0.30 6.76 -8.42
N ALA A 27 0.25 6.11 -7.25
CA ALA A 27 0.24 6.77 -5.94
C ALA A 27 1.64 7.17 -5.45
N GLU A 28 2.71 6.88 -6.20
CA GLU A 28 4.11 7.11 -5.82
C GLU A 28 4.46 6.63 -4.39
N PRO A 29 4.10 5.38 -3.99
CA PRO A 29 4.44 4.88 -2.66
C PRO A 29 5.96 4.63 -2.55
N GLU A 30 6.53 4.78 -1.36
CA GLU A 30 7.94 4.42 -1.12
C GLU A 30 8.16 2.90 -1.07
N TYR A 31 7.12 2.13 -0.74
CA TYR A 31 7.15 0.67 -0.75
C TYR A 31 5.75 0.08 -0.92
N VAL A 32 5.69 -1.19 -1.34
CA VAL A 32 4.45 -1.93 -1.53
C VAL A 32 4.48 -3.22 -0.69
N ALA A 33 3.42 -3.46 0.08
CA ALA A 33 3.23 -4.67 0.87
C ALA A 33 2.15 -5.54 0.22
N LEU A 34 2.49 -6.76 -0.19
CA LEU A 34 1.57 -7.72 -0.80
C LEU A 34 1.07 -8.71 0.26
N GLY A 35 -0.25 -8.87 0.37
CA GLY A 35 -0.85 -9.86 1.26
C GLY A 35 -2.33 -10.11 1.00
N PRO A 36 -2.94 -11.11 1.63
CA PRO A 36 -2.32 -12.00 2.60
C PRO A 36 -1.60 -13.16 1.90
N VAL A 37 -0.34 -13.40 2.26
CA VAL A 37 0.47 -14.51 1.69
C VAL A 37 -0.12 -15.88 2.05
N TYR A 38 -0.85 -15.96 3.16
CA TYR A 38 -1.64 -17.13 3.57
C TYR A 38 -3.06 -16.71 3.91
N PRO A 39 -4.09 -17.55 3.70
CA PRO A 39 -5.46 -17.21 4.04
C PRO A 39 -5.61 -16.83 5.51
N THR A 40 -6.11 -15.62 5.77
CA THR A 40 -6.43 -15.13 7.11
C THR A 40 -7.93 -14.86 7.22
N ALA A 41 -8.50 -15.03 8.41
CA ALA A 41 -9.90 -14.63 8.63
C ALA A 41 -10.01 -13.10 8.62
N SER A 42 -10.70 -12.55 7.62
CA SER A 42 -11.06 -11.12 7.61
C SER A 42 -12.14 -10.88 8.66
N ARG A 43 -11.86 -10.00 9.64
CA ARG A 43 -12.90 -9.47 10.53
C ARG A 43 -13.58 -8.30 9.82
N ARG A 44 -14.90 -8.37 9.72
CA ARG A 44 -15.75 -7.31 9.18
C ARG A 44 -16.23 -6.41 10.32
#